data_AF-A0A1Y4I6M4-F1
#
_entry.id   AF-A0A1Y4I6M4-F1
#
_cell.length_a   1.000
_cell.length_b   1.000
_cell.length_c   1.000
_cell.angle_alpha   90.00
_cell.angle_beta   90.00
_cell.angle_gamma   90.00
#
_symmetry.space_group_name_H-M   'P 1'
#
loop_
_entity.id
_entity.type
_entity.pdbx_description
1 polymer ?
#
loop_
_entity_poly.entity_id
_entity_poly.type
_entity_poly.pdbx_seq_one_letter_code
_entity_poly.pdbx_strand_id
1 'polypeptide(L)'
;MRNFRLDDESGQQEALFSWAAYNTGRMPELEYMHHVPNGGKRDAATAIALKRQGVKAGVPDICLPAPRGIYHGLYIELKAGRNTTTAKQRSWLDYLRQQGYFTAVCYGWQTAAELVERYLLHTGQLGEPGQTLGKA
;
A
#
# COMPACT_ATOMS: atom_id res chain seq x y z
N MET A 1 12.15 11.08 17.40
CA MET A 1 11.63 10.80 16.05
C MET A 1 12.72 10.06 15.28
N ARG A 2 12.38 8.99 14.56
CA ARG A 2 13.34 8.36 13.63
C ARG A 2 13.54 9.29 12.43
N ASN A 3 14.79 9.42 11.96
CA ASN A 3 15.07 10.16 10.72
C ASN A 3 14.86 9.20 9.55
N PHE A 4 13.83 9.46 8.73
CA PHE A 4 13.53 8.67 7.53
C PHE A 4 14.17 9.31 6.30
N ARG A 5 14.70 8.47 5.42
CA ARG A 5 15.28 8.90 4.15
C ARG A 5 14.17 8.95 3.08
N LEU A 6 13.53 10.11 2.92
CA LEU A 6 12.28 10.23 2.16
C LEU A 6 12.44 10.35 0.63
N ASP A 7 13.65 10.22 0.10
CA ASP A 7 13.94 10.30 -1.34
C ASP A 7 13.58 9.01 -2.10
N ASP A 8 13.37 7.89 -1.41
CA ASP A 8 12.99 6.61 -2.02
C ASP A 8 11.72 5.99 -1.40
N GLU A 9 11.22 4.93 -2.05
CA GLU A 9 10.01 4.23 -1.61
C GLU A 9 10.17 3.53 -0.25
N SER A 10 11.40 3.11 0.10
CA SER A 10 11.65 2.40 1.37
C SER A 10 11.48 3.33 2.56
N GLY A 11 12.10 4.51 2.53
CA GLY A 11 11.97 5.45 3.65
C GLY A 11 10.57 6.05 3.75
N GLN A 12 9.86 6.21 2.62
CA GLN A 12 8.44 6.56 2.62
C GLN A 12 7.59 5.46 3.28
N GLN A 13 7.85 4.19 2.98
CA GLN A 13 7.15 3.08 3.62
C GLN A 13 7.44 2.99 5.13
N GLU A 14 8.69 3.14 5.54
CA GLU A 14 9.08 3.19 6.96
C GLU A 14 8.36 4.31 7.71
N ALA A 15 8.27 5.50 7.10
CA ALA A 15 7.55 6.64 7.67
C ALA A 15 6.05 6.34 7.83
N LEU A 16 5.41 5.72 6.83
CA LEU A 16 4.01 5.32 6.89
C LEU A 16 3.75 4.32 8.03
N PHE A 17 4.56 3.27 8.14
CA PHE A 17 4.38 2.27 9.21
C PHE A 17 4.70 2.84 10.60
N SER A 18 5.64 3.78 10.70
CA SER A 18 5.87 4.51 11.95
C SER A 18 4.69 5.40 12.33
N TRP A 19 4.06 6.07 11.36
CA TRP A 19 2.82 6.81 11.59
C TRP A 19 1.69 5.87 12.01
N ALA A 20 1.55 4.73 11.37
CA ALA A 20 0.50 3.76 11.67
C ALA A 20 0.61 3.24 13.10
N ALA A 21 1.83 2.84 13.51
CA ALA A 21 2.11 2.39 14.88
C ALA A 21 1.79 3.45 15.95
N TYR A 22 2.00 4.74 15.65
CA TYR A 22 1.65 5.83 16.56
C TYR A 22 0.13 6.07 16.66
N ASN A 23 -0.64 5.66 15.64
CA ASN A 23 -2.07 5.94 15.53
C ASN A 23 -2.97 4.76 15.93
N THR A 24 -2.43 3.63 16.37
CA THR A 24 -3.21 2.44 16.74
C THR A 24 -4.21 2.70 17.86
N GLY A 25 -3.94 3.63 18.78
CA GLY A 25 -4.89 4.02 19.82
C GLY A 25 -6.16 4.70 19.28
N ARG A 26 -6.07 5.36 18.12
CA ARG A 26 -7.20 6.01 17.43
C ARG A 26 -7.82 5.12 16.35
N MET A 27 -7.00 4.28 15.71
CA MET A 27 -7.36 3.41 14.59
C MET A 27 -6.77 2.01 14.83
N PRO A 28 -7.42 1.16 15.64
CA PRO A 28 -6.87 -0.14 16.05
C PRO A 28 -6.51 -1.08 14.89
N GLU A 29 -7.23 -0.98 13.77
CA GLU A 29 -6.99 -1.80 12.57
C GLU A 29 -5.58 -1.63 11.99
N LEU A 30 -4.90 -0.52 12.29
CA LEU A 30 -3.52 -0.27 11.87
C LEU A 30 -2.52 -1.29 12.44
N GLU A 31 -2.87 -1.99 13.52
CA GLU A 31 -2.08 -3.11 14.03
C GLU A 31 -1.94 -4.24 12.99
N TYR A 32 -2.95 -4.40 12.12
CA TYR A 32 -3.00 -5.45 11.09
C TYR A 32 -2.58 -4.96 9.70
N MET A 33 -2.23 -3.68 9.56
CA MET A 33 -1.65 -3.15 8.33
C MET A 33 -0.25 -3.75 8.14
N HIS A 34 0.05 -4.27 6.95
CA HIS A 34 1.33 -4.93 6.70
C HIS A 34 1.83 -4.71 5.29
N HIS A 35 3.15 -4.84 5.14
CA HIS A 35 3.82 -4.83 3.86
C HIS A 35 3.73 -6.21 3.19
N VAL A 36 3.57 -6.24 1.87
CA VAL A 36 3.65 -7.41 1.01
C VAL A 36 4.98 -7.37 0.23
N PRO A 37 6.08 -7.97 0.74
CA PRO A 37 7.44 -7.85 0.19
C PRO A 37 7.68 -8.72 -1.07
N ASN A 38 6.75 -8.69 -2.01
CA ASN A 38 6.82 -9.43 -3.26
C ASN A 38 7.75 -8.76 -4.29
N GLY A 39 8.04 -7.47 -4.12
CA GLY A 39 9.04 -6.70 -4.87
C GLY A 39 10.37 -6.59 -4.13
N GLY A 40 11.50 -6.45 -4.84
CA GLY A 40 12.82 -6.24 -4.23
C GLY A 40 13.93 -7.13 -4.78
N LYS A 41 15.17 -6.62 -4.71
CA LYS A 41 16.38 -7.33 -5.13
C LYS A 41 16.66 -8.51 -4.22
N ARG A 42 16.99 -9.65 -4.83
CA ARG A 42 17.33 -10.92 -4.19
C ARG A 42 18.06 -11.78 -5.21
N ASP A 43 18.82 -12.76 -4.74
CA ASP A 43 19.54 -13.67 -5.63
C ASP A 43 18.57 -14.53 -6.44
N ALA A 44 19.07 -15.07 -7.55
CA ALA A 44 18.25 -15.83 -8.50
C ALA A 44 17.63 -17.08 -7.88
N ALA A 45 18.36 -17.80 -7.01
CA ALA A 45 17.88 -19.02 -6.39
C ALA A 45 16.72 -18.72 -5.44
N THR A 46 16.87 -17.70 -4.59
CA THR A 46 15.81 -17.21 -3.70
C THR A 46 14.59 -16.74 -4.49
N ALA A 47 14.79 -15.99 -5.58
CA ALA A 47 13.69 -15.52 -6.41
C ALA A 47 12.89 -16.69 -7.05
N ILE A 48 13.57 -17.75 -7.50
CA ILE A 48 12.92 -18.94 -8.04
C ILE A 48 12.17 -19.69 -6.94
N ALA A 49 12.77 -19.89 -5.78
CA ALA A 49 12.14 -20.56 -4.65
C ALA A 49 10.86 -19.83 -4.19
N LEU A 50 10.92 -18.51 -4.03
CA LEU A 50 9.76 -17.70 -3.63
C LEU A 50 8.62 -17.72 -4.65
N LYS A 51 8.94 -17.73 -5.95
CA LYS A 51 7.92 -17.91 -7.00
C LYS A 51 7.23 -19.27 -6.90
N ARG A 52 7.97 -20.33 -6.56
CA ARG A 52 7.39 -21.67 -6.32
C ARG A 52 6.53 -21.71 -5.05
N GLN A 53 6.84 -20.90 -4.06
CA GLN A 53 6.04 -20.73 -2.83
C GLN A 53 4.81 -19.83 -3.04
N GLY A 54 4.64 -19.23 -4.22
CA GLY A 54 3.44 -18.50 -4.59
C GLY A 54 3.58 -16.98 -4.62
N VAL A 55 4.79 -16.42 -4.39
CA VAL A 55 5.01 -14.97 -4.56
C VAL A 55 4.61 -14.53 -5.96
N LYS A 56 3.79 -13.48 -6.03
CA LYS A 56 3.31 -12.89 -7.28
C LYS A 56 3.92 -11.51 -7.46
N ALA A 57 4.57 -11.30 -8.60
CA ALA A 57 5.13 -9.99 -8.94
C ALA A 57 3.99 -8.98 -9.16
N GLY A 58 4.16 -7.79 -8.58
CA GLY A 58 3.26 -6.66 -8.76
C GLY A 58 2.06 -6.61 -7.81
N VAL A 59 1.97 -7.49 -6.81
CA VAL A 59 1.01 -7.28 -5.70
C VAL A 59 1.33 -5.95 -5.02
N PRO A 60 0.34 -5.09 -4.72
CA PRO A 60 0.59 -3.79 -4.09
C PRO A 60 1.33 -3.92 -2.76
N ASP A 61 2.18 -2.93 -2.47
CA ASP A 61 3.12 -2.97 -1.35
C ASP A 61 2.44 -3.08 0.02
N ILE A 62 1.28 -2.48 0.23
CA ILE A 62 0.64 -2.36 1.53
C ILE A 62 -0.76 -2.96 1.49
N CYS A 63 -1.09 -3.74 2.52
CA CYS A 63 -2.41 -4.31 2.74
C CYS A 63 -2.92 -3.90 4.13
N LEU A 64 -4.16 -3.42 4.17
CA LEU A 64 -4.93 -3.19 5.39
C LEU A 64 -6.21 -4.04 5.32
N PRO A 65 -6.25 -5.20 6.00
CA PRO A 65 -7.35 -6.15 5.92
C PRO A 65 -8.53 -5.75 6.82
N ALA A 66 -9.01 -4.52 6.67
CA ALA A 66 -10.12 -3.96 7.44
C ALA A 66 -11.30 -3.62 6.51
N PRO A 67 -12.43 -4.33 6.57
CA PRO A 67 -13.60 -3.99 5.77
C PRO A 67 -14.17 -2.62 6.15
N ARG A 68 -14.50 -1.80 5.14
CA ARG A 68 -15.13 -0.48 5.32
C ARG A 68 -16.10 -0.19 4.18
N GLY A 69 -17.34 0.15 4.53
CA GLY A 69 -18.40 0.38 3.56
C GLY A 69 -18.62 -0.87 2.69
N ILE A 70 -18.45 -0.72 1.37
CA ILE A 70 -18.58 -1.81 0.40
C ILE A 70 -17.27 -2.57 0.15
N TYR A 71 -16.15 -2.13 0.74
CA TYR A 71 -14.83 -2.65 0.42
C TYR A 71 -14.38 -3.73 1.43
N HIS A 72 -13.80 -4.82 0.92
CA HIS A 72 -13.30 -5.94 1.74
C HIS A 72 -11.99 -5.63 2.47
N GLY A 73 -11.29 -4.59 2.04
CA GLY A 73 -10.00 -4.17 2.56
C GLY A 73 -9.37 -3.11 1.66
N LEU A 74 -8.23 -2.58 2.09
CA LEU A 74 -7.48 -1.55 1.39
C LEU A 74 -6.11 -2.09 0.94
N TYR A 75 -5.79 -1.89 -0.33
CA TYR A 75 -4.46 -2.08 -0.88
C TYR A 75 -3.88 -0.76 -1.38
N ILE A 76 -2.62 -0.49 -1.04
CA ILE A 76 -1.90 0.71 -1.49
C ILE A 76 -0.62 0.26 -2.19
N GLU A 77 -0.41 0.76 -3.40
CA GLU A 77 0.88 0.74 -4.09
C GLU A 77 1.58 2.07 -3.81
N LEU A 78 2.75 2.02 -3.15
CA LEU A 78 3.45 3.24 -2.73
C LEU A 78 4.45 3.66 -3.81
N LYS A 79 4.51 4.95 -4.11
CA LYS A 79 5.46 5.52 -5.08
C LYS A 79 6.20 6.70 -4.46
N ALA A 80 7.42 6.93 -4.91
CA ALA A 80 8.24 8.08 -4.53
C ALA A 80 8.85 8.75 -5.77
N GLY A 81 9.03 10.07 -5.70
CA GLY A 81 9.66 10.85 -6.77
C GLY A 81 9.00 10.63 -8.14
N ARG A 82 9.81 10.24 -9.14
CA ARG A 82 9.37 10.03 -10.53
C ARG A 82 8.97 8.58 -10.83
N ASN A 83 8.93 7.71 -9.82
CA ASN A 83 8.57 6.32 -10.04
C ASN A 83 7.13 6.20 -10.53
N THR A 84 6.87 5.20 -11.36
CA THR A 84 5.55 4.91 -11.90
C THR A 84 5.23 3.43 -11.71
N THR A 85 3.94 3.10 -11.72
CA THR A 85 3.51 1.71 -11.62
C THR A 85 3.99 0.92 -12.83
N THR A 86 4.36 -0.34 -12.60
CA THR A 86 4.63 -1.31 -13.66
C THR A 86 3.31 -1.84 -14.24
N ALA A 87 3.37 -2.48 -15.42
CA ALA A 87 2.19 -3.11 -16.02
C ALA A 87 1.57 -4.20 -15.12
N LYS A 88 2.40 -4.95 -14.39
CA LYS A 88 1.92 -5.98 -13.45
C LYS A 88 1.21 -5.37 -12.24
N GLN A 89 1.73 -4.27 -11.70
CA GLN A 89 1.08 -3.56 -10.59
C GLN A 89 -0.29 -3.02 -11.01
N ARG A 90 -0.39 -2.42 -12.21
CA ARG A 90 -1.69 -1.99 -12.74
C ARG A 90 -2.68 -3.15 -12.87
N SER A 91 -2.23 -4.29 -13.42
CA SER A 91 -3.07 -5.48 -13.56
C SER A 91 -3.58 -6.01 -12.21
N TRP A 92 -2.73 -5.99 -11.17
CA TRP A 92 -3.13 -6.39 -9.82
C TRP A 92 -4.11 -5.42 -9.18
N LEU A 93 -3.89 -4.11 -9.31
CA LEU A 93 -4.82 -3.09 -8.81
C LEU A 93 -6.19 -3.24 -9.47
N ASP A 94 -6.23 -3.46 -10.79
CA ASP A 94 -7.47 -3.70 -11.53
C ASP A 94 -8.18 -4.97 -11.07
N TYR A 95 -7.45 -6.08 -10.89
CA TYR A 95 -8.00 -7.32 -10.38
C TYR A 95 -8.60 -7.16 -8.98
N LEU A 96 -7.85 -6.56 -8.05
CA LEU A 96 -8.29 -6.35 -6.66
C LEU A 96 -9.55 -5.47 -6.59
N ARG A 97 -9.61 -4.41 -7.41
CA ARG A 97 -10.81 -3.57 -7.54
C ARG A 97 -12.01 -4.38 -8.01
N GLN A 98 -11.84 -5.24 -9.01
CA GLN A 98 -12.92 -6.14 -9.49
C GLN A 98 -13.38 -7.14 -8.41
N GLN A 99 -12.52 -7.49 -7.46
CA GLN A 99 -12.85 -8.35 -6.31
C GLN A 99 -13.43 -7.57 -5.11
N GLY A 100 -13.71 -6.28 -5.23
CA GLY A 100 -14.32 -5.49 -4.16
C GLY A 100 -13.34 -4.94 -3.11
N TYR A 101 -12.05 -4.86 -3.43
CA TYR A 101 -11.08 -4.14 -2.58
C TYR A 101 -10.95 -2.68 -2.98
N PHE A 102 -10.74 -1.81 -1.99
CA PHE A 102 -10.29 -0.45 -2.29
C PHE A 102 -8.81 -0.50 -2.65
N THR A 103 -8.44 0.14 -3.75
CA THR A 103 -7.04 0.18 -4.21
C THR A 103 -6.63 1.61 -4.50
N ALA A 104 -5.39 1.98 -4.24
CA ALA A 104 -4.85 3.26 -4.70
C ALA A 104 -3.35 3.18 -4.96
N VAL A 105 -2.86 4.09 -5.81
CA VAL A 105 -1.45 4.42 -5.93
C VAL A 105 -1.21 5.72 -5.15
N CYS A 106 -0.37 5.69 -4.13
CA CYS A 106 -0.07 6.86 -3.30
C CYS A 106 1.36 7.31 -3.53
N TYR A 107 1.53 8.57 -3.93
CA TYR A 107 2.85 9.20 -4.00
C TYR A 107 3.17 9.84 -2.64
N GLY A 108 4.11 9.24 -1.91
CA GLY A 108 4.54 9.66 -0.59
C GLY A 108 3.67 9.15 0.58
N TRP A 109 4.29 9.07 1.76
CA TRP A 109 3.71 8.50 2.96
C TRP A 109 2.56 9.32 3.53
N GLN A 110 2.62 10.66 3.44
CA GLN A 110 1.52 11.53 3.90
C GLN A 110 0.23 11.25 3.11
N THR A 111 0.34 11.16 1.78
CA THR A 111 -0.79 10.81 0.92
C THR A 111 -1.38 9.44 1.28
N ALA A 112 -0.53 8.46 1.56
CA ALA A 112 -0.98 7.13 1.98
C ALA A 112 -1.66 7.17 3.36
N ALA A 113 -1.10 7.90 4.32
CA ALA A 113 -1.66 8.07 5.65
C ALA A 113 -3.04 8.76 5.62
N GLU A 114 -3.17 9.83 4.83
CA GLU A 114 -4.44 10.54 4.61
C GLU A 114 -5.50 9.62 4.01
N LEU A 115 -5.12 8.78 3.03
CA LEU A 115 -6.03 7.80 2.46
C LEU A 115 -6.45 6.75 3.50
N VAL A 116 -5.51 6.23 4.28
CA VAL A 116 -5.80 5.23 5.33
C VAL A 116 -6.74 5.82 6.39
N GLU A 117 -6.50 7.04 6.84
CA GLU A 117 -7.37 7.73 7.80
C GLU A 117 -8.77 7.95 7.22
N ARG A 118 -8.86 8.41 5.96
CA ARG A 118 -10.14 8.57 5.27
C ARG A 118 -10.87 7.24 5.10
N TYR A 119 -10.16 6.17 4.75
CA TYR A 119 -10.72 4.84 4.59
C TYR A 119 -11.33 4.33 5.90
N LEU A 120 -10.60 4.46 7.01
CA LEU A 120 -11.00 3.95 8.31
C LEU A 120 -12.08 4.80 9.00
N LEU A 121 -12.01 6.12 8.90
CA LEU A 121 -12.85 7.05 9.69
C LEU A 121 -13.91 7.79 8.86
N HIS A 122 -13.71 7.93 7.56
CA HIS A 122 -14.52 8.79 6.69
C HIS A 122 -14.89 8.09 5.37
N THR A 123 -15.33 6.83 5.44
CA THR A 123 -15.59 5.99 4.25
C THR A 123 -16.53 6.64 3.24
N GLY A 124 -17.51 7.45 3.68
CA GLY A 124 -18.41 8.19 2.80
C GLY A 124 -17.76 9.34 2.00
N GLN A 125 -16.52 9.69 2.29
CA GLN A 125 -15.72 10.71 1.58
C GLN A 125 -14.64 10.08 0.68
N LEU A 126 -14.61 8.74 0.56
CA LEU A 126 -13.71 8.07 -0.35
C LEU A 126 -14.03 8.46 -1.80
N GLY A 127 -12.98 8.61 -2.59
CA GLY A 127 -13.12 8.65 -4.04
C GLY A 127 -13.28 7.25 -4.62
N GLU A 128 -13.07 7.14 -5.93
CA GLU A 128 -13.14 5.86 -6.63
C GLU A 128 -11.90 4.98 -6.36
N PRO A 129 -12.06 3.64 -6.30
CA PRO A 129 -10.91 2.75 -6.25
C PRO A 129 -10.10 2.80 -7.55
N GLY A 130 -8.78 2.66 -7.42
CA GLY A 130 -7.81 2.72 -8.52
C GLY A 130 -7.23 4.12 -8.76
N GLN A 131 -7.52 5.08 -7.88
CA GLN A 131 -6.98 6.43 -7.96
C GLN A 131 -5.46 6.48 -7.81
N THR A 132 -4.85 7.43 -8.51
CA THR A 132 -3.47 7.85 -8.25
C THR A 132 -3.51 9.18 -7.50
N LEU A 133 -2.94 9.20 -6.30
CA LEU A 133 -3.00 10.33 -5.35
C LEU A 133 -1.61 10.90 -5.10
N GLY A 134 -1.53 12.22 -4.88
CA GLY A 134 -0.28 12.91 -4.48
C GLY A 134 0.79 13.01 -5.57
N LYS A 135 0.46 12.67 -6.82
CA LYS A 135 1.37 12.82 -7.95
C LYS A 135 1.38 14.29 -8.40
N ALA A 136 2.54 14.93 -8.36
CA ALA A 136 2.75 16.27 -8.91
C ALA A 136 2.62 16.30 -10.43
#